data_AF-A0AAC9MZ22-F1
#
_entry.id   AF-A0AAC9MZ22-F1
#
_cell.length_a   1.000
_cell.length_b   1.000
_cell.length_c   1.000
_cell.angle_alpha   90.00
_cell.angle_beta   90.00
_cell.angle_gamma   90.00
#
_symmetry.space_group_name_H-M   'P 1'
#
loop_
_entity.id
_entity.type
_entity.pdbx_description
1 polymer ?
#
loop_
_entity_poly.entity_id
_entity_poly.type
_entity_poly.pdbx_seq_one_letter_code
_entity_poly.pdbx_strand_id
1 'polypeptide(L)'
;MSDTYEIDPEKLPQAIADLEEAYAAASALRNRVLDLSANKPGNGSDEVSMNAAEQLNRLASDPMIDSLSSTQEALLAALGKTIEQFKEMLAEYLDLEEVNQIPDYDLPGTDTPQSSSWAVSENRSP
;
A
#
# COMPACT_ATOMS: atom_id res chain seq x y z
N MET A 1 10.85 -15.30 -10.20
CA MET A 1 11.49 -14.45 -9.18
C MET A 1 10.36 -13.63 -8.58
N SER A 2 9.72 -14.12 -7.52
CA SER A 2 8.80 -13.28 -6.75
C SER A 2 9.66 -12.54 -5.74
N ASP A 3 9.95 -11.28 -5.99
CA ASP A 3 10.29 -10.36 -4.90
C ASP A 3 9.02 -10.21 -4.09
N THR A 4 8.78 -11.18 -3.21
CA THR A 4 7.79 -11.07 -2.15
C THR A 4 8.35 -10.01 -1.23
N TYR A 5 7.95 -8.75 -1.44
CA TYR A 5 8.09 -7.74 -0.41
C TYR A 5 7.42 -8.31 0.83
N GLU A 6 8.22 -8.74 1.80
CA GLU A 6 7.75 -9.20 3.10
C GLU A 6 7.30 -7.94 3.84
N ILE A 7 6.08 -7.51 3.52
CA ILE A 7 5.49 -6.32 4.12
C ILE A 7 5.04 -6.73 5.52
N ASP A 8 5.69 -6.13 6.51
CA ASP A 8 5.31 -6.23 7.90
C ASP A 8 3.87 -5.71 8.08
N PRO A 9 2.89 -6.58 8.45
CA PRO A 9 1.49 -6.21 8.52
C PRO A 9 1.21 -5.13 9.56
N GLU A 10 2.04 -5.01 10.61
CA GLU A 10 1.92 -3.92 11.58
C GLU A 10 2.28 -2.55 10.98
N LYS A 11 3.08 -2.53 9.92
CA LYS A 11 3.49 -1.31 9.22
C LYS A 11 2.56 -0.94 8.07
N LEU A 12 1.68 -1.85 7.62
CA LEU A 12 0.73 -1.60 6.54
C LEU A 12 -0.15 -0.35 6.77
N PRO A 13 -0.73 -0.11 7.97
CA PRO A 13 -1.54 1.07 8.20
C PRO A 13 -0.77 2.38 8.00
N GLN A 14 0.47 2.45 8.47
CA GLN A 14 1.32 3.63 8.29
C GLN A 14 1.71 3.80 6.82
N ALA A 15 2.07 2.70 6.13
CA ALA A 15 2.41 2.74 4.71
C ALA A 15 1.23 3.22 3.85
N ILE A 16 -0.01 2.81 4.19
CA ILE A 16 -1.23 3.33 3.54
C ILE A 16 -1.36 4.83 3.79
N ALA A 17 -1.20 5.29 5.03
CA ALA A 17 -1.29 6.72 5.36
C ALA A 17 -0.26 7.56 4.61
N ASP A 18 0.99 7.09 4.53
CA ASP A 18 2.07 7.76 3.79
C ASP A 18 1.76 7.82 2.29
N LEU A 19 1.20 6.74 1.72
CA LEU A 19 0.78 6.70 0.31
C LEU A 19 -0.41 7.63 0.04
N GLU A 20 -1.37 7.72 0.96
CA GLU A 20 -2.50 8.65 0.87
C GLU A 20 -2.03 10.12 0.95
N GLU A 21 -1.06 10.42 1.81
CA GLU A 21 -0.43 11.75 1.86
C GLU A 21 0.31 12.06 0.55
N ALA A 22 1.09 11.10 0.04
CA ALA A 22 1.77 11.25 -1.25
C ALA A 22 0.78 11.46 -2.41
N TYR A 23 -0.35 10.75 -2.40
CA TYR A 23 -1.44 10.93 -3.37
C TYR A 23 -2.04 12.34 -3.27
N ALA A 24 -2.31 12.83 -2.06
CA ALA A 24 -2.83 14.18 -1.85
C ALA A 24 -1.85 15.25 -2.34
N ALA A 25 -0.55 15.10 -2.05
CA ALA A 25 0.49 15.99 -2.51
C ALA A 25 0.63 15.98 -4.05
N ALA A 26 0.62 14.80 -4.66
CA ALA A 26 0.65 14.64 -6.12
C ALA A 26 -0.60 15.24 -6.78
N SER A 27 -1.76 15.14 -6.16
CA SER A 27 -3.00 15.76 -6.64
C SER A 27 -2.95 17.29 -6.55
N ALA A 28 -2.40 17.85 -5.46
CA ALA A 28 -2.20 19.29 -5.32
C ALA A 28 -1.24 19.86 -6.39
N LEU A 29 -0.21 19.10 -6.76
CA LEU A 29 0.70 19.47 -7.85
C LEU A 29 -0.04 19.55 -9.20
N ARG A 30 -1.09 18.74 -9.40
CA ARG A 30 -1.83 18.68 -10.68
C ARG A 30 -2.57 19.97 -10.93
N ASN A 31 -3.18 20.51 -9.88
CA ASN A 31 -3.85 21.80 -9.95
C ASN A 31 -2.87 22.92 -10.34
N ARG A 32 -1.62 22.88 -9.85
CA ARG A 32 -0.58 23.84 -10.24
C ARG A 32 -0.12 23.68 -11.69
N VAL A 33 0.00 22.45 -12.19
CA VAL A 33 0.33 22.20 -13.61
C VAL A 33 -0.78 22.70 -14.52
N LEU A 34 -2.05 22.47 -14.14
CA LEU A 34 -3.19 23.01 -14.85
C LEU A 34 -3.20 24.55 -14.85
N ASP A 35 -2.91 25.18 -13.71
CA ASP A 35 -2.80 26.64 -13.61
C ASP A 35 -1.66 27.20 -14.50
N LEU A 36 -0.53 26.49 -14.58
CA LEU A 36 0.57 26.83 -15.48
C LEU A 36 0.19 26.68 -16.95
N SER A 37 -0.56 25.63 -17.31
CA SER A 37 -1.06 25.44 -18.68
C SER A 37 -2.12 26.48 -19.08
N ALA A 38 -2.91 26.96 -18.11
CA ALA A 38 -3.92 28.00 -18.34
C ALA A 38 -3.31 29.40 -18.45
N ASN A 39 -2.24 29.66 -17.68
CA ASN A 39 -1.48 30.91 -17.74
C ASN A 39 -0.46 30.86 -18.87
N LYS A 40 -0.94 31.03 -20.10
CA LYS A 40 -0.11 31.19 -21.30
C LYS A 40 0.95 32.27 -21.02
N PRO A 41 2.26 31.98 -21.22
CA PRO A 41 3.32 32.95 -20.95
C PRO A 41 3.01 34.26 -21.70
N GLY A 42 3.08 35.38 -20.97
CA GLY A 42 2.76 36.69 -21.51
C GLY A 42 3.52 36.96 -22.81
N ASN A 43 2.81 37.50 -23.79
CA ASN A 43 3.27 37.75 -25.15
C ASN A 43 4.46 38.74 -25.15
N GLY A 44 5.67 38.25 -24.89
CA GLY A 44 6.84 38.91 -25.46
C GLY A 44 6.67 38.92 -26.98
N SER A 45 6.78 40.08 -27.60
CA SER A 45 6.55 40.22 -29.05
C SER A 45 7.74 39.74 -29.88
N ASP A 46 8.83 39.33 -29.24
CA ASP A 46 9.98 38.72 -29.91
C ASP A 46 9.78 37.21 -30.14
N GLU A 47 10.47 36.71 -31.17
CA GLU A 47 10.38 35.31 -31.58
C GLU A 47 10.86 34.34 -30.49
N VAL A 48 11.78 34.78 -29.62
CA VAL A 48 12.34 33.96 -28.55
C VAL A 48 11.30 33.69 -27.47
N SER A 49 10.56 34.72 -27.07
CA SER A 49 9.51 34.66 -26.06
C SER A 49 8.34 33.80 -26.55
N MET A 50 7.96 33.94 -27.82
CA MET A 50 6.94 33.09 -28.44
C MET A 50 7.38 31.62 -28.48
N ASN A 51 8.63 31.36 -28.86
CA ASN A 51 9.18 30.01 -28.91
C ASN A 51 9.28 29.37 -27.51
N ALA A 52 9.74 30.12 -26.51
CA ALA A 52 9.77 29.67 -25.12
C ALA A 52 8.37 29.34 -24.61
N ALA A 53 7.38 30.17 -24.94
CA ALA A 53 5.98 29.92 -24.58
C ALA A 53 5.44 28.65 -25.22
N GLU A 54 5.77 28.39 -26.48
CA GLU A 54 5.38 27.17 -27.20
C GLU A 54 6.03 25.93 -26.58
N GLN A 55 7.33 25.96 -26.30
CA GLN A 55 8.04 24.85 -25.66
C GLN A 55 7.51 24.53 -24.26
N LEU A 56 7.23 25.56 -23.45
CA LEU A 56 6.65 25.37 -22.11
C LEU A 56 5.26 24.76 -22.16
N ASN A 57 4.41 25.21 -23.11
CA ASN A 57 3.10 24.60 -23.31
C ASN A 57 3.22 23.13 -23.75
N ARG A 58 4.17 22.81 -24.64
CA ARG A 58 4.38 21.43 -25.06
C ARG A 58 4.85 20.54 -23.91
N LEU A 59 5.79 21.01 -23.10
CA LEU A 59 6.23 20.27 -21.90
C LEU A 59 5.08 20.04 -20.91
N ALA A 60 4.18 21.02 -20.77
CA ALA A 60 3.05 20.92 -19.84
C ALA A 60 1.97 19.93 -20.31
N SER A 61 1.60 19.96 -21.60
CA SER A 61 0.37 19.31 -22.07
C SER A 61 0.47 18.53 -23.39
N ASP A 62 1.64 18.40 -24.02
CA ASP A 62 1.75 17.66 -25.30
C ASP A 62 1.69 16.13 -25.07
N PRO A 63 0.59 15.46 -25.48
CA PRO A 63 0.44 14.03 -25.28
C PRO A 63 1.42 13.20 -26.12
N MET A 64 2.12 13.78 -27.09
CA MET A 64 3.13 13.08 -27.89
C MET A 64 4.53 13.05 -27.24
N ILE A 65 4.78 13.80 -26.15
CA ILE A 65 6.13 13.95 -25.56
C ILE A 65 6.18 13.50 -24.09
N ASP A 66 5.29 12.60 -23.64
CA ASP A 66 5.19 12.25 -22.21
C ASP A 66 5.17 13.52 -21.32
N SER A 67 4.23 14.42 -21.61
CA SER A 67 4.09 15.68 -20.88
C SER A 67 3.96 15.51 -19.37
N LEU A 68 4.25 16.60 -18.64
CA LEU A 68 4.04 16.68 -17.18
C LEU A 68 2.63 16.23 -16.77
N SER A 69 1.60 16.63 -17.54
CA SER A 69 0.22 16.23 -17.26
C SER A 69 0.02 14.71 -17.35
N SER A 70 0.51 14.06 -18.40
CA SER A 70 0.38 12.60 -18.59
C SER A 70 1.19 11.80 -17.57
N THR A 71 2.42 12.22 -17.25
CA THR A 71 3.24 11.56 -16.24
C THR A 71 2.60 11.64 -14.86
N GLN A 72 1.97 12.78 -14.56
CA GLN A 72 1.29 12.99 -13.30
C GLN A 72 0.01 12.17 -13.16
N GLU A 73 -0.76 12.04 -14.23
CA GLU A 73 -1.94 11.16 -14.24
C GLU A 73 -1.54 9.70 -14.06
N ALA A 74 -0.46 9.26 -14.73
CA ALA A 74 0.09 7.92 -14.52
C ALA A 74 0.57 7.69 -13.08
N LEU A 75 1.21 8.70 -12.46
CA LEU A 75 1.64 8.61 -11.06
C LEU A 75 0.44 8.50 -10.10
N LEU A 76 -0.60 9.31 -10.29
CA LEU A 76 -1.81 9.25 -9.46
C LEU A 76 -2.52 7.90 -9.61
N ALA A 77 -2.61 7.38 -10.83
CA ALA A 77 -3.19 6.07 -11.08
C ALA A 77 -2.37 4.95 -10.39
N ALA A 78 -1.05 5.02 -10.47
CA ALA A 78 -0.17 4.07 -9.80
C ALA A 78 -0.31 4.13 -8.27
N LEU A 79 -0.27 5.33 -7.68
CA LEU A 79 -0.45 5.53 -6.24
C LEU A 79 -1.82 5.03 -5.77
N GLY A 80 -2.90 5.35 -6.49
CA GLY A 80 -4.25 4.88 -6.17
C GLY A 80 -4.34 3.35 -6.17
N LYS A 81 -3.80 2.72 -7.22
CA LYS A 81 -3.76 1.26 -7.31
C LYS A 81 -2.96 0.63 -6.16
N THR A 82 -1.81 1.20 -5.81
CA THR A 82 -0.99 0.67 -4.71
C THR A 82 -1.70 0.81 -3.36
N ILE A 83 -2.41 1.92 -3.12
CA ILE A 83 -3.22 2.11 -1.90
C ILE A 83 -4.31 1.04 -1.81
N GLU A 84 -5.04 0.78 -2.90
CA GLU A 84 -6.07 -0.26 -2.95
C GLU A 84 -5.49 -1.65 -2.64
N GLN A 85 -4.36 -2.00 -3.25
CA GLN A 85 -3.67 -3.25 -2.98
C GLN A 85 -3.24 -3.40 -1.52
N PHE A 86 -2.74 -2.32 -0.90
CA PHE A 86 -2.32 -2.36 0.50
C PHE A 86 -3.52 -2.48 1.46
N LYS A 87 -4.66 -1.87 1.10
CA LYS A 87 -5.91 -2.02 1.86
C LYS A 87 -6.48 -3.43 1.76
N GLU A 88 -6.43 -4.04 0.57
CA GLU A 88 -6.80 -5.46 0.39
C GLU A 88 -5.90 -6.37 1.22
N MET A 89 -4.57 -6.18 1.16
CA MET A 89 -3.63 -6.94 1.99
C MET A 89 -3.94 -6.80 3.49
N LEU A 90 -4.19 -5.58 3.99
CA LEU A 90 -4.53 -5.36 5.39
C LEU A 90 -5.82 -6.09 5.79
N ALA A 91 -6.83 -6.09 4.94
CA ALA A 91 -8.08 -6.81 5.18
C ALA A 91 -7.86 -8.32 5.24
N GLU A 92 -7.06 -8.89 4.31
CA GLU A 92 -6.68 -10.30 4.32
C GLU A 92 -5.92 -10.67 5.60
N TYR A 93 -4.99 -9.84 6.06
CA TYR A 93 -4.27 -10.06 7.32
C TYR A 93 -5.20 -10.06 8.54
N LEU A 94 -6.13 -9.10 8.63
CA LEU A 94 -7.08 -9.02 9.74
C LEU A 94 -8.05 -10.21 9.77
N ASP A 95 -8.53 -10.66 8.61
CA ASP A 95 -9.38 -11.85 8.49
C ASP A 95 -8.62 -13.13 8.93
N LEU A 96 -7.35 -13.26 8.53
CA LEU A 96 -6.49 -14.36 8.98
C LEU A 96 -6.25 -14.32 10.49
N GLU A 97 -6.07 -13.14 11.10
CA GLU A 97 -5.98 -13.02 12.55
C GLU A 97 -7.28 -13.42 13.25
N GLU A 98 -8.44 -12.98 12.73
CA GLU A 98 -9.76 -13.32 13.29
C GLU A 98 -10.01 -14.84 13.25
N VAL A 99 -9.70 -15.50 12.13
CA VAL A 99 -9.87 -16.95 11.98
C VAL A 99 -8.90 -17.74 12.88
N ASN A 100 -7.71 -17.20 13.16
CA ASN A 100 -6.70 -17.84 14.01
C ASN A 100 -6.89 -17.57 15.51
N GLN A 101 -7.87 -16.77 15.92
CA GLN A 101 -8.27 -16.68 17.32
C GLN A 101 -8.93 -17.99 17.75
N ILE A 102 -8.13 -18.89 18.31
CA ILE A 102 -8.61 -20.09 19.00
C ILE A 102 -9.56 -19.61 20.10
N PRO A 103 -10.81 -20.06 20.17
CA PRO A 103 -11.71 -19.67 21.25
C PRO A 103 -11.04 -20.05 22.57
N ASP A 104 -10.95 -19.11 23.51
CA ASP A 104 -10.64 -19.40 24.90
C ASP A 104 -11.79 -20.23 25.47
N TYR A 105 -11.75 -21.54 25.20
CA TYR A 105 -12.52 -22.49 25.98
C TYR A 105 -11.93 -22.45 27.38
N ASP A 106 -12.63 -21.77 28.28
CA ASP A 106 -12.47 -21.95 29.72
C ASP A 106 -12.89 -23.39 30.03
N LEU A 107 -11.98 -24.33 29.77
CA LEU A 107 -12.16 -25.73 30.09
C LEU A 107 -12.22 -25.80 31.62
N PRO A 108 -13.39 -26.12 32.23
CA PRO A 108 -13.42 -26.36 33.66
C PRO A 108 -12.42 -27.48 33.92
N GLY A 109 -11.44 -27.19 34.79
CA GLY A 109 -10.28 -28.04 35.04
C GLY A 109 -10.66 -29.50 35.03
N THR A 110 -10.19 -30.23 34.02
CA THR A 110 -10.25 -31.67 34.04
C THR A 110 -9.28 -32.11 35.12
N ASP A 111 -9.84 -32.32 36.32
CA ASP A 111 -9.27 -33.16 37.35
C ASP A 111 -8.87 -34.48 36.67
N THR A 112 -7.62 -34.57 36.26
CA THR A 112 -7.03 -35.81 35.85
C THR A 112 -6.86 -36.61 37.14
N PRO A 113 -7.58 -37.73 37.35
CA PRO A 113 -7.28 -38.55 38.50
C PRO A 113 -5.84 -39.04 38.31
N GLN A 114 -4.96 -38.65 39.24
CA GLN A 114 -3.65 -39.23 39.38
C GLN A 114 -3.83 -40.74 39.58
N SER A 115 -3.64 -41.50 38.50
CA SER A 115 -3.52 -42.96 38.58
C SER A 115 -2.27 -43.29 39.37
N SER A 116 -2.49 -43.46 40.67
CA SER A 116 -1.50 -43.84 41.65
C SER A 116 -0.95 -45.23 41.33
N SER A 117 0.36 -45.32 41.49
CA SER A 117 1.20 -46.51 41.49
C SER A 117 0.54 -47.81 41.95
N TRP A 118 0.69 -48.88 41.17
CA TRP A 118 0.84 -50.23 41.71
C TRP A 118 2.13 -50.84 41.18
N ALA A 119 3.08 -50.96 42.11
CA ALA A 119 4.33 -51.66 41.94
C ALA A 119 4.12 -53.17 42.13
N VAL A 120 4.74 -53.94 41.22
CA VAL A 120 5.51 -55.18 41.43
C VAL A 120 4.82 -56.38 42.10
N SER A 121 4.82 -57.53 41.38
CA SER A 121 5.45 -58.78 41.84
C SER A 121 5.25 -59.94 40.85
N GLU A 122 6.37 -60.54 40.39
CA GLU A 122 6.66 -62.00 40.33
C GLU A 122 5.74 -62.91 39.45
N ASN A 123 6.16 -63.96 38.74
CA ASN A 123 7.41 -64.72 38.63
C ASN A 123 7.37 -65.56 37.32
N ARG A 124 8.52 -66.05 36.86
CA ARG A 124 8.69 -66.96 35.71
C ARG A 124 8.25 -68.42 35.98
N SER A 125 7.63 -69.03 34.97
CA SER A 125 7.78 -70.44 34.46
C SER A 125 7.45 -71.64 35.39
N PRO A 126 7.25 -72.88 34.87
CA PRO A 126 7.60 -73.44 33.54
C PRO A 126 6.43 -73.81 32.62
#